data_AF-A0A3M2Z758-F1
#
_entry.id   AF-A0A3M2Z758-F1
#
_cell.length_a   1.000
_cell.length_b   1.000
_cell.length_c   1.000
_cell.angle_alpha   90.00
_cell.angle_beta   90.00
_cell.angle_gamma   90.00
#
_symmetry.space_group_name_H-M   'P 1'
#
loop_
_entity.id
_entity.type
_entity.pdbx_description
1 polymer ?
#
loop_
_entity_poly.entity_id
_entity_poly.type
_entity_poly.pdbx_seq_one_letter_code
_entity_poly.pdbx_strand_id
1 'polypeptide(L)'
;SDILEQELALDITNGLVGKTAIHPSQVNIIQNALRVSLEDMNSARMILNSVAPAVFKYNDAMCEPATHYKWATHIMERAKWHGVLPTPASIMDASIRLAEAVS
;
A
#
# COMPACT_ATOMS: atom_id res chain seq x y z
N SER A 1 -6.42 16.73 -11.70
CA SER A 1 -5.91 15.57 -10.92
C SER A 1 -6.51 15.57 -9.53
N ASP A 2 -6.45 16.70 -8.84
CA ASP A 2 -6.62 16.79 -7.39
C ASP A 2 -7.97 16.26 -6.87
N ILE A 3 -9.07 16.51 -7.61
CA ILE A 3 -10.40 15.99 -7.24
C ILE A 3 -10.44 14.46 -7.30
N LEU A 4 -9.90 13.85 -8.36
CA LEU A 4 -9.92 12.39 -8.54
C LEU A 4 -9.06 11.69 -7.46
N GLU A 5 -7.94 12.29 -7.09
CA GLU A 5 -7.05 11.74 -6.05
C GLU A 5 -7.69 11.80 -4.66
N GLN A 6 -8.36 12.91 -4.33
CA GLN A 6 -9.11 13.04 -3.08
C GLN A 6 -10.27 12.04 -3.01
N GLU A 7 -11.00 11.87 -4.12
CA GLU A 7 -12.08 10.90 -4.23
C GLU A 7 -11.57 9.47 -4.04
N LEU A 8 -10.46 9.11 -4.70
CA LEU A 8 -9.79 7.82 -4.54
C LEU A 8 -9.36 7.56 -3.09
N ALA A 9 -8.79 8.55 -2.42
CA ALA A 9 -8.38 8.42 -1.02
C ALA A 9 -9.58 8.14 -0.09
N LEU A 10 -10.69 8.83 -0.32
CA LEU A 10 -11.94 8.62 0.42
C LEU A 10 -12.53 7.24 0.15
N ASP A 11 -12.57 6.82 -1.12
CA ASP A 11 -13.05 5.52 -1.54
C ASP A 11 -12.27 4.39 -0.83
N ILE A 12 -10.94 4.46 -0.86
CA ILE A 12 -10.06 3.48 -0.23
C ILE A 12 -10.26 3.43 1.29
N THR A 13 -10.42 4.59 1.94
CA THR A 13 -10.71 4.68 3.37
C THR A 13 -12.02 3.98 3.72
N ASN A 14 -13.00 4.00 2.82
CA ASN A 14 -14.29 3.31 2.96
C ASN A 14 -14.25 1.85 2.47
N GLY A 15 -13.09 1.32 2.09
CA GLY A 15 -12.92 -0.06 1.65
C GLY A 15 -13.22 -0.34 0.18
N LEU A 16 -13.42 0.70 -0.64
CA LEU A 16 -13.54 0.56 -2.09
C LEU A 16 -12.14 0.42 -2.71
N VAL A 17 -11.98 -0.54 -3.61
CA VAL A 17 -10.67 -0.92 -4.18
C VAL A 17 -10.67 -0.94 -5.71
N GLY A 18 -11.51 -0.09 -6.31
CA GLY A 18 -11.63 0.06 -7.76
C GLY A 18 -12.21 1.42 -8.14
N LYS A 19 -11.90 1.88 -9.35
CA LYS A 19 -12.41 3.14 -9.90
C LYS A 19 -12.61 3.01 -11.41
N THR A 20 -13.74 3.49 -11.91
CA THR A 20 -14.00 3.53 -13.35
C THR A 20 -13.23 4.68 -13.97
N ALA A 21 -12.35 4.39 -14.94
CA ALA A 21 -11.71 5.40 -15.75
C ALA A 21 -12.64 5.80 -16.92
N ILE A 22 -12.98 7.08 -17.02
CA ILE A 22 -13.75 7.63 -18.15
C ILE A 22 -12.84 8.26 -19.22
N HIS A 23 -11.56 8.44 -18.91
CA HIS A 23 -10.56 8.96 -19.83
C HIS A 23 -9.20 8.26 -19.60
N PRO A 24 -8.42 7.93 -20.65
CA PRO A 24 -7.15 7.20 -20.51
C PRO A 24 -6.13 7.84 -19.56
N SER A 25 -6.11 9.18 -19.46
CA SER A 25 -5.20 9.90 -18.54
C SER A 25 -5.43 9.57 -17.05
N GLN A 26 -6.59 9.01 -16.70
CA GLN A 26 -6.93 8.65 -15.31
C GLN A 26 -6.35 7.31 -14.89
N VAL A 27 -5.98 6.43 -15.84
CA VAL A 27 -5.57 5.05 -15.56
C VAL A 27 -4.38 5.01 -14.62
N ASN A 28 -3.33 5.80 -14.89
CA ASN A 28 -2.14 5.83 -14.05
C ASN A 28 -2.44 6.38 -12.65
N ILE A 29 -3.30 7.39 -12.54
CA ILE A 29 -3.69 7.99 -11.25
C ILE A 29 -4.43 6.94 -10.41
N ILE A 30 -5.42 6.26 -11.00
CA ILE A 30 -6.20 5.20 -10.35
C ILE A 30 -5.29 4.04 -9.93
N GLN A 31 -4.45 3.53 -10.83
CA GLN A 31 -3.56 2.40 -10.54
C GLN A 31 -2.56 2.74 -9.44
N ASN A 32 -1.99 3.95 -9.44
CA ASN A 32 -1.06 4.40 -8.41
C ASN A 32 -1.75 4.52 -7.05
N ALA A 33 -2.97 5.05 -6.98
CA ALA A 33 -3.73 5.15 -5.73
C ALA A 33 -4.08 3.78 -5.14
N LEU A 34 -4.31 2.77 -5.99
CA LEU A 34 -4.67 1.42 -5.55
C LEU A 34 -3.47 0.56 -5.11
N ARG A 35 -2.23 1.03 -5.29
CA ARG A 35 -1.03 0.39 -4.72
C ARG A 35 -1.14 0.29 -3.20
N VAL A 36 -0.44 -0.69 -2.64
CA VAL A 36 -0.37 -0.88 -1.19
C VAL A 36 0.94 -0.35 -0.63
N SER A 37 0.94 0.07 0.63
CA SER A 37 2.20 0.38 1.31
C SER A 37 3.00 -0.91 1.55
N LEU A 38 4.33 -0.78 1.64
CA LEU A 38 5.20 -1.91 2.01
C LEU A 38 4.87 -2.41 3.42
N GLU A 39 4.52 -1.51 4.32
CA GLU A 39 4.11 -1.81 5.69
C GLU A 39 2.83 -2.66 5.73
N ASP A 40 1.77 -2.25 5.04
CA ASP A 40 0.51 -3.01 4.98
C ASP A 40 0.74 -4.40 4.39
N MET A 41 1.53 -4.50 3.31
CA MET A 41 1.86 -5.79 2.71
C MET A 41 2.60 -6.71 3.71
N ASN A 42 3.54 -6.17 4.48
CA ASN A 42 4.28 -6.96 5.46
C ASN A 42 3.39 -7.39 6.63
N SER A 43 2.55 -6.48 7.16
CA SER A 43 1.53 -6.78 8.17
C SER A 43 0.59 -7.88 7.69
N ALA A 44 0.07 -7.76 6.45
CA ALA A 44 -0.80 -8.75 5.83
C ALA A 44 -0.12 -10.12 5.72
N ARG A 45 1.15 -10.16 5.31
CA ARG A 45 1.92 -11.41 5.24
C ARG A 45 2.07 -12.08 6.59
N MET A 46 2.33 -11.31 7.65
CA MET A 46 2.45 -11.84 9.01
C MET A 46 1.11 -12.39 9.52
N ILE A 47 0.01 -11.68 9.25
CA ILE A 47 -1.36 -12.08 9.62
C ILE A 47 -1.79 -13.38 8.92
N LEU A 48 -1.43 -13.55 7.64
CA LEU A 48 -1.77 -14.74 6.84
C LEU A 48 -0.85 -15.93 7.10
N ASN A 49 0.19 -15.76 7.92
CA ASN A 49 1.10 -16.86 8.23
C ASN A 49 0.36 -17.93 9.05
N SER A 50 0.40 -19.18 8.58
CA SER A 50 -0.31 -20.31 9.22
C SER A 50 0.18 -20.62 10.64
N VAL A 51 1.38 -20.18 11.01
CA VAL A 51 1.93 -20.33 12.37
C VAL A 51 1.83 -19.05 13.21
N ALA A 52 1.09 -18.03 12.73
CA ALA A 52 0.90 -16.80 13.49
C ALA A 52 0.14 -17.07 14.82
N PRO A 53 0.55 -16.45 15.94
CA PRO A 53 -0.21 -16.50 17.18
C PRO A 53 -1.62 -15.92 17.00
N ALA A 54 -2.56 -16.33 17.86
CA ALA A 54 -3.94 -15.82 17.82
C ALA A 54 -4.04 -14.29 17.97
N VAL A 55 -3.12 -13.69 18.74
CA VAL A 55 -2.90 -12.25 18.81
C VAL A 55 -1.40 -12.00 18.95
N PHE A 56 -0.86 -11.06 18.17
CA PHE A 56 0.54 -10.65 18.23
C PHE A 56 0.70 -9.15 17.95
N LYS A 57 1.92 -8.63 18.15
CA LYS A 57 2.26 -7.22 17.88
C LYS A 57 3.20 -7.14 16.68
N TYR A 58 2.91 -6.24 15.74
CA TYR A 58 3.79 -5.92 14.60
C TYR A 58 3.69 -4.41 14.31
N ASN A 59 4.83 -3.73 14.12
CA ASN A 59 4.91 -2.27 13.92
C ASN A 59 4.05 -1.46 14.91
N ASP A 60 4.18 -1.75 16.20
CA ASP A 60 3.40 -1.12 17.26
C ASP A 60 1.87 -1.28 17.19
N ALA A 61 1.36 -2.10 16.26
CA ALA A 61 -0.04 -2.43 16.10
C ALA A 61 -0.38 -3.85 16.58
N MET A 62 -1.60 -4.02 17.08
CA MET A 62 -2.16 -5.33 17.40
C MET A 62 -2.61 -6.04 16.12
N CYS A 63 -2.20 -7.28 15.97
CA CYS A 63 -2.56 -8.15 14.86
C CYS A 63 -3.28 -9.39 15.40
N GLU A 64 -4.50 -9.63 14.91
CA GLU A 64 -5.31 -10.79 15.24
C GLU A 64 -5.69 -11.50 13.93
N PRO A 65 -5.08 -12.66 13.59
CA PRO A 65 -5.34 -13.38 12.34
C PRO A 65 -6.82 -13.61 12.05
N ALA A 66 -7.61 -14.03 13.04
CA ALA A 66 -9.04 -14.27 12.84
C ALA A 66 -9.81 -13.02 12.41
N THR A 67 -9.53 -11.87 13.05
CA THR A 67 -10.20 -10.59 12.78
C THR A 67 -9.71 -9.94 11.49
N HIS A 68 -8.41 -9.99 11.23
CA HIS A 68 -7.78 -9.26 10.13
C HIS A 68 -7.55 -10.10 8.85
N TYR A 69 -7.94 -11.38 8.83
CA TYR A 69 -7.71 -12.28 7.69
C TYR A 69 -8.19 -11.70 6.34
N LYS A 70 -9.43 -11.19 6.30
CA LYS A 70 -10.02 -10.64 5.07
C LYS A 70 -9.26 -9.41 4.58
N TRP A 71 -8.93 -8.50 5.51
CA TRP A 71 -8.12 -7.32 5.20
C TRP A 71 -6.76 -7.73 4.62
N ALA A 72 -6.05 -8.65 5.29
CA ALA A 72 -4.73 -9.10 4.86
C ALA A 72 -4.78 -9.77 3.48
N THR A 73 -5.79 -10.60 3.23
CA THR A 73 -6.00 -11.22 1.91
C THR A 73 -6.20 -10.18 0.82
N HIS A 74 -7.04 -9.15 1.08
CA HIS A 74 -7.27 -8.06 0.12
C HIS A 74 -6.02 -7.22 -0.13
N ILE A 75 -5.20 -6.96 0.89
CA ILE A 75 -3.91 -6.27 0.73
C ILE A 75 -2.98 -7.08 -0.18
N MET A 76 -2.87 -8.39 0.02
CA MET A 76 -2.02 -9.25 -0.82
C MET A 76 -2.49 -9.31 -2.28
N GLU A 77 -3.80 -9.41 -2.52
CA GLU A 77 -4.35 -9.34 -3.89
C GLU A 77 -4.13 -7.97 -4.53
N ARG A 78 -4.35 -6.86 -3.80
CA ARG A 78 -4.03 -5.53 -4.32
C ARG A 78 -2.56 -5.36 -4.65
N ALA A 79 -1.66 -5.85 -3.80
CA ALA A 79 -0.22 -5.83 -4.04
C ALA A 79 0.15 -6.59 -5.32
N LYS A 80 -0.48 -7.74 -5.56
CA LYS A 80 -0.28 -8.56 -6.76
C LYS A 80 -0.70 -7.84 -8.05
N TRP A 81 -1.83 -7.11 -8.03
CA TRP A 81 -2.37 -6.47 -9.24
C TRP A 81 -1.87 -5.05 -9.48
N HIS A 82 -1.71 -4.25 -8.42
CA HIS A 82 -1.33 -2.83 -8.53
C HIS A 82 0.14 -2.56 -8.18
N GLY A 83 0.78 -3.49 -7.47
CA GLY A 83 2.11 -3.33 -6.93
C GLY A 83 2.14 -2.67 -5.55
N VAL A 84 3.35 -2.50 -5.06
CA VAL A 84 3.66 -1.87 -3.78
C VAL A 84 4.21 -0.47 -4.05
N LEU A 85 3.87 0.49 -3.20
CA LEU A 85 4.48 1.81 -3.23
C LEU A 85 5.99 1.68 -3.04
N PRO A 86 6.81 2.40 -3.83
CA PRO A 86 8.24 2.42 -3.60
C PRO A 86 8.50 2.91 -2.17
N THR A 87 9.42 2.25 -1.47
CA THR A 87 9.91 2.77 -0.20
C THR A 87 10.41 4.19 -0.46
N PRO A 88 10.02 5.20 0.35
CA PRO A 88 10.60 6.52 0.24
C PRO A 88 12.12 6.35 0.22
N ALA A 89 12.78 6.92 -0.79
CA ALA A 89 14.24 6.86 -0.86
C ALA A 89 14.78 7.30 0.49
N SER A 90 15.69 6.51 1.07
CA SER A 90 16.31 6.92 2.33
C SER A 90 16.90 8.31 2.12
N ILE A 91 16.77 9.18 3.12
CA ILE A 91 17.36 10.53 3.07
C ILE A 91 18.86 10.44 2.71
N MET A 92 19.51 9.35 3.13
CA MET A 92 20.90 9.01 2.78
C MET A 92 21.11 8.81 1.27
N ASP A 93 20.22 8.06 0.60
CA ASP A 93 20.30 7.79 -0.85
C ASP A 93 20.07 9.07 -1.68
N ALA A 94 19.17 9.93 -1.23
CA ALA A 94 18.89 11.20 -1.89
C ALA A 94 20.08 12.17 -1.78
N SER A 95 20.75 12.20 -0.62
CA SER A 95 21.96 13.01 -0.42
C SER A 95 23.15 12.53 -1.26
N ILE A 96 23.31 11.22 -1.45
CA ILE A 96 24.37 10.65 -2.29
C ILE A 96 24.16 11.04 -3.76
N ARG A 97 22.94 10.89 -4.30
CA ARG A 97 22.64 11.24 -5.69
C ARG A 97 22.78 12.74 -5.99
N LEU A 98 22.51 13.60 -5.01
CA LEU A 98 22.74 15.03 -5.17
C LEU A 98 24.23 15.37 -5.22
N ALA A 99 25.07 14.70 -4.42
CA ALA A 99 26.51 14.90 -4.44
C ALA A 99 27.16 14.43 -5.77
N GLU A 100 26.68 13.33 -6.33
CA GLU A 100 27.14 12.81 -7.63
C GLU A 100 26.70 13.68 -8.81
N ALA A 101 25.53 14.33 -8.74
CA ALA A 101 25.03 15.20 -9.80
C ALA A 101 25.69 16.60 -9.83
N VAL A 102 26.42 16.97 -8.78
CA VAL A 102 27.11 18.27 -8.64
C VAL A 102 28.63 18.14 -8.85
N SER A 103 29.11 16.93 -9.15
CA SER A 103 30.50 16.62 -9.52
C SER A 103 30.63 16.40 -11.02
#